data_AF-A0A060C5F7-F1
#
_entry.id   AF-A0A060C5F7-F1
#
_cell.length_a   1.000
_cell.length_b   1.000
_cell.length_c   1.000
_cell.angle_alpha   90.00
_cell.angle_beta   90.00
_cell.angle_gamma   90.00
#
_symmetry.space_group_name_H-M   'P 1'
#
loop_
_entity.id
_entity.type
_entity.pdbx_description
1 polymer ?
#
loop_
_entity_poly.entity_id
_entity_poly.type
_entity_poly.pdbx_seq_one_letter_code
_entity_poly.pdbx_strand_id
1 'polypeptide(L)'
;ERRPPGPPLRRRHLLAWAGALTGWAGRSRAGQPPDPRVLAAWSAFRARFLTAEGRVVDTGNGGISHSEGQGWALFLAEYCADRAAFDRILAWTRQTLIRPWDQLHAWRHVPGRAPQAADRNNATDGDLFLAAALLRAPGAGGTAQ
;
A
#
# COMPACT_ATOMS: atom_id res chain seq x y z
N GLU A 1 26.18 -36.17 27.69
CA GLU A 1 27.25 -35.19 27.42
C GLU A 1 26.71 -33.77 27.42
N ARG A 2 27.40 -32.79 28.02
CA ARG A 2 26.98 -31.38 28.04
C ARG A 2 27.96 -30.56 27.20
N ARG A 3 27.44 -29.82 26.22
CA ARG A 3 28.21 -28.92 25.33
C ARG A 3 28.71 -27.70 26.14
N PRO A 4 29.96 -27.23 25.97
CA PRO A 4 30.44 -26.06 26.71
C PRO A 4 29.74 -24.78 26.21
N PRO A 5 29.58 -23.75 27.07
CA PRO A 5 28.97 -22.49 26.69
C PRO A 5 29.84 -21.73 25.68
N GLY A 6 29.21 -21.19 24.63
CA GLY A 6 29.88 -20.34 23.65
C GLY A 6 30.33 -19.00 24.25
N PRO A 7 31.32 -18.32 23.62
CA PRO A 7 31.85 -17.06 24.15
C PRO A 7 30.78 -15.96 24.17
N PRO A 8 30.80 -15.05 25.16
CA PRO A 8 29.83 -13.97 25.24
C PRO A 8 30.09 -12.95 24.13
N LEU A 9 29.05 -12.66 23.33
CA LEU A 9 29.10 -11.64 22.29
C LEU A 9 29.21 -10.25 22.94
N ARG A 10 30.38 -9.60 22.79
CA ARG A 10 30.63 -8.24 23.27
C ARG A 10 29.84 -7.24 22.43
N ARG A 11 29.10 -6.36 23.10
CA ARG A 11 28.19 -5.29 22.62
C ARG A 11 28.83 -4.21 21.71
N ARG A 12 30.04 -4.43 21.19
CA ARG A 12 30.87 -3.41 20.52
C ARG A 12 30.97 -3.54 19.00
N HIS A 13 30.26 -4.49 18.38
CA HIS A 13 30.28 -4.69 16.92
C HIS A 13 29.01 -4.26 16.18
N LEU A 14 28.04 -3.61 16.84
CA LEU A 14 26.77 -3.20 16.24
C LEU A 14 26.78 -1.83 15.54
N LEU A 15 27.94 -1.23 15.31
CA LEU A 15 28.07 0.08 14.63
C LEU A 15 28.74 0.00 13.25
N ALA A 16 28.89 -1.19 12.68
CA ALA A 16 29.51 -1.38 11.35
C ALA A 16 28.52 -1.77 10.23
N TRP A 17 27.21 -1.51 10.41
CA TRP A 17 26.22 -1.57 9.31
C TRP A 17 25.51 -0.24 9.04
N ALA A 18 25.87 0.83 9.76
CA ALA A 18 25.29 2.16 9.56
C ALA A 18 25.81 2.88 8.29
N GLY A 19 26.86 2.36 7.63
CA GLY A 19 27.53 3.04 6.50
C GLY A 19 27.14 2.56 5.10
N ALA A 20 26.34 1.49 4.96
CA ALA A 20 25.96 0.91 3.66
C ALA A 20 24.53 1.24 3.21
N LEU A 21 23.82 2.11 3.94
CA LEU A 21 22.45 2.55 3.62
C LEU A 21 22.38 3.98 3.04
N THR A 22 23.50 4.70 2.94
CA THR A 22 23.55 6.06 2.39
C THR A 22 23.71 6.12 0.86
N GLY A 23 23.93 4.99 0.20
CA GLY A 23 24.08 4.92 -1.27
C GLY A 23 22.78 4.85 -2.07
N TRP A 24 21.62 4.60 -1.41
CA TRP A 24 20.29 4.59 -2.06
C TRP A 24 19.42 5.77 -1.62
N ALA A 25 20.03 6.82 -1.06
CA ALA A 25 19.36 8.07 -0.74
C ALA A 25 19.92 9.16 -1.66
N GLY A 26 19.64 9.10 -2.96
CA GLY A 26 20.36 9.97 -3.90
C GLY A 26 19.87 10.10 -5.32
N ARG A 27 18.67 9.62 -5.67
CA ARG A 27 17.94 10.14 -6.82
C ARG A 27 16.51 10.41 -6.41
N SER A 28 16.30 11.60 -5.86
CA SER A 28 14.98 12.21 -5.84
C SER A 28 14.43 12.14 -7.27
N ARG A 29 13.44 11.27 -7.51
CA ARG A 29 12.63 11.29 -8.73
C ARG A 29 11.67 12.50 -8.75
N ALA A 30 11.85 13.41 -7.80
CA ALA A 30 11.11 14.66 -7.70
C ALA A 30 11.37 15.47 -8.98
N GLY A 31 10.34 15.56 -9.82
CA GLY A 31 10.32 16.45 -10.98
C GLY A 31 10.34 15.80 -12.36
N GLN A 32 10.50 14.47 -12.49
CA GLN A 32 10.37 13.83 -13.81
C GLN A 32 8.92 13.33 -14.01
N PRO A 33 8.23 13.77 -15.07
CA PRO A 33 6.87 13.30 -15.33
C PRO A 33 6.87 11.78 -15.60
N PRO A 34 5.77 11.09 -15.27
CA PRO A 34 5.61 9.66 -15.57
C PRO A 34 5.74 9.39 -17.06
N ASP A 35 6.23 8.20 -17.42
CA ASP A 35 6.26 7.74 -18.81
C ASP A 35 4.85 7.83 -19.43
N PRO A 36 4.66 8.44 -20.62
CA PRO A 36 3.37 8.53 -21.29
C PRO A 36 2.66 7.18 -21.48
N ARG A 37 3.40 6.08 -21.66
CA ARG A 37 2.85 4.73 -21.74
C ARG A 37 2.23 4.30 -20.42
N VAL A 38 2.84 4.69 -19.29
CA VAL A 38 2.30 4.44 -17.95
C VAL A 38 1.05 5.29 -17.71
N LEU A 39 1.04 6.56 -18.13
CA LEU A 39 -0.17 7.41 -18.04
C LEU A 39 -1.34 6.84 -18.86
N ALA A 40 -1.07 6.36 -20.08
CA ALA A 40 -2.07 5.71 -20.90
C ALA A 40 -2.59 4.41 -20.26
N ALA A 41 -1.69 3.57 -19.73
CA ALA A 41 -2.05 2.35 -19.01
C ALA A 41 -2.87 2.65 -17.74
N TRP A 42 -2.51 3.69 -16.97
CA TRP A 42 -3.27 4.14 -15.82
C TRP A 42 -4.68 4.61 -16.20
N SER A 43 -4.80 5.37 -17.29
CA SER A 43 -6.11 5.80 -17.79
C SER A 43 -7.00 4.61 -18.17
N ALA A 44 -6.44 3.64 -18.91
CA ALA A 44 -7.14 2.42 -19.29
C ALA A 44 -7.50 1.55 -18.07
N PHE A 45 -6.62 1.44 -17.08
CA PHE A 45 -6.88 0.74 -15.83
C PHE A 45 -8.07 1.37 -15.10
N ARG A 46 -8.05 2.69 -14.90
CA ARG A 46 -9.14 3.40 -14.22
C ARG A 46 -10.47 3.19 -14.92
N ALA A 47 -10.50 3.33 -16.24
CA ALA A 47 -11.72 3.18 -17.03
C ALA A 47 -12.35 1.77 -16.92
N ARG A 48 -11.53 0.74 -16.68
CA ARG A 48 -11.98 -0.66 -16.64
C ARG A 48 -12.25 -1.17 -15.24
N PHE A 49 -11.47 -0.73 -14.26
CA PHE A 49 -11.40 -1.38 -12.94
C PHE A 49 -11.67 -0.43 -11.78
N LEU A 50 -11.58 0.89 -11.96
CA LEU A 50 -11.81 1.85 -10.88
C LEU A 50 -13.20 2.47 -10.98
N THR A 51 -14.02 2.22 -9.97
CA THR A 51 -15.34 2.84 -9.83
C THR A 51 -15.24 4.32 -9.43
N ALA A 52 -16.36 5.04 -9.58
CA ALA A 52 -16.46 6.43 -9.16
C ALA A 52 -16.28 6.60 -7.64
N GLU A 53 -16.67 5.59 -6.86
CA GLU A 53 -16.58 5.59 -5.40
C GLU A 53 -15.16 5.28 -4.89
N GLY A 54 -14.23 4.88 -5.75
CA GLY A 54 -12.84 4.57 -5.37
C GLY A 54 -12.53 3.08 -5.17
N ARG A 55 -13.48 2.20 -5.48
CA ARG A 55 -13.30 0.75 -5.46
C ARG A 55 -12.59 0.25 -6.72
N VAL A 56 -11.52 -0.52 -6.55
CA VAL A 56 -10.87 -1.32 -7.59
C VAL A 56 -11.59 -2.67 -7.67
N VAL A 57 -12.09 -3.02 -8.84
CA VAL A 57 -12.96 -4.17 -9.06
C VAL A 57 -12.22 -5.24 -9.85
N ASP A 58 -12.14 -6.43 -9.26
CA ASP A 58 -11.73 -7.63 -9.96
C ASP A 58 -12.91 -8.17 -10.79
N THR A 59 -12.97 -7.79 -12.06
CA THR A 59 -14.00 -8.26 -13.00
C THR A 59 -13.86 -9.74 -13.36
N GLY A 60 -12.71 -10.36 -13.08
CA GLY A 60 -12.46 -11.79 -13.29
C GLY A 60 -12.92 -12.66 -12.12
N ASN A 61 -13.16 -12.06 -10.95
CA ASN A 61 -13.47 -12.79 -9.71
C ASN A 61 -14.76 -12.29 -9.05
N GLY A 62 -15.86 -12.25 -9.82
CA GLY A 62 -17.18 -11.92 -9.29
C GLY A 62 -17.34 -10.47 -8.80
N GLY A 63 -16.48 -9.55 -9.24
CA GLY A 63 -16.58 -8.13 -8.89
C GLY A 63 -16.19 -7.84 -7.44
N ILE A 64 -15.39 -8.70 -6.81
CA ILE A 64 -14.82 -8.44 -5.49
C ILE A 64 -13.71 -7.39 -5.56
N SER A 65 -13.31 -6.90 -4.40
CA SER A 65 -12.19 -5.99 -4.24
C SER A 65 -11.24 -6.53 -3.19
N HIS A 66 -9.94 -6.39 -3.43
CA HIS A 66 -8.90 -6.81 -2.51
C HIS A 66 -8.12 -5.61 -1.98
N SER A 67 -7.58 -5.72 -0.76
CA SER A 67 -6.65 -4.71 -0.22
C SER A 67 -5.43 -4.54 -1.13
N GLU A 68 -4.95 -5.61 -1.77
CA GLU A 68 -3.88 -5.59 -2.76
C GLU A 68 -4.20 -4.66 -3.95
N GLY A 69 -5.39 -4.84 -4.57
CA GLY A 69 -5.81 -4.01 -5.70
C GLY A 69 -5.94 -2.53 -5.32
N GLN A 70 -6.46 -2.25 -4.13
CA GLN A 70 -6.51 -0.88 -3.59
C GLN A 70 -5.10 -0.30 -3.39
N GLY A 71 -4.19 -1.06 -2.79
CA GLY A 71 -2.80 -0.64 -2.55
C GLY A 71 -2.06 -0.31 -3.85
N TRP A 72 -2.18 -1.18 -4.86
CA TRP A 72 -1.61 -0.92 -6.18
C TRP A 72 -2.18 0.33 -6.83
N ALA A 73 -3.49 0.53 -6.77
CA ALA A 73 -4.13 1.69 -7.37
C ALA A 73 -3.74 2.99 -6.65
N LEU A 74 -3.56 2.97 -5.31
CA LEU A 74 -3.00 4.11 -4.57
C LEU A 74 -1.58 4.43 -5.02
N PHE A 75 -0.73 3.41 -5.12
CA PHE A 75 0.66 3.59 -5.54
C PHE A 75 0.74 4.17 -6.96
N LEU A 76 -0.07 3.65 -7.89
CA LEU A 76 -0.11 4.15 -9.27
C LEU A 76 -0.72 5.55 -9.37
N ALA A 77 -1.76 5.87 -8.59
CA ALA A 77 -2.34 7.20 -8.54
C ALA A 77 -1.33 8.24 -8.04
N GLU A 78 -0.56 7.92 -6.99
CA GLU A 78 0.54 8.76 -6.52
C GLU A 78 1.62 8.91 -7.61
N TYR A 79 2.07 7.79 -8.19
CA TYR A 79 3.09 7.81 -9.23
C TYR A 79 2.65 8.65 -10.45
N CYS A 80 1.38 8.58 -10.84
CA CYS A 80 0.82 9.31 -11.97
C CYS A 80 0.39 10.75 -11.62
N ALA A 81 0.65 11.23 -10.40
CA ALA A 81 0.19 12.52 -9.88
C ALA A 81 -1.34 12.73 -9.98
N ASP A 82 -2.12 11.64 -9.90
CA ASP A 82 -3.59 11.65 -9.96
C ASP A 82 -4.20 11.74 -8.56
N ARG A 83 -4.16 12.94 -7.99
CA ARG A 83 -4.63 13.18 -6.62
C ARG A 83 -6.11 12.85 -6.42
N ALA A 84 -6.94 13.17 -7.41
CA ALA A 84 -8.38 12.91 -7.33
C ALA A 84 -8.70 11.41 -7.27
N ALA A 85 -7.98 10.58 -8.03
CA ALA A 85 -8.11 9.13 -7.89
C ALA A 85 -7.55 8.63 -6.57
N PHE A 86 -6.38 9.11 -6.15
CA PHE A 86 -5.75 8.73 -4.89
C PHE A 86 -6.70 8.94 -3.70
N ASP A 87 -7.30 10.14 -3.60
CA ASP A 87 -8.15 10.50 -2.48
C ASP A 87 -9.42 9.62 -2.39
N ARG A 88 -10.09 9.37 -3.53
CA ARG A 88 -11.27 8.48 -3.54
C ARG A 88 -10.93 7.02 -3.23
N ILE A 89 -9.80 6.52 -3.76
CA ILE A 89 -9.35 5.15 -3.46
C ILE A 89 -9.04 5.01 -1.98
N LEU A 90 -8.35 5.99 -1.39
CA LEU A 90 -7.99 5.96 0.03
C LEU A 90 -9.23 6.04 0.91
N ALA A 91 -10.16 6.94 0.59
CA ALA A 91 -11.43 7.09 1.31
C ALA A 91 -12.22 5.78 1.30
N TRP A 92 -12.41 5.17 0.13
CA TRP A 92 -13.12 3.90 0.00
C TRP A 92 -12.45 2.78 0.80
N THR A 93 -11.12 2.69 0.70
CA THR A 93 -10.32 1.67 1.38
C THR A 93 -10.46 1.78 2.90
N ARG A 94 -10.37 2.99 3.45
CA ARG A 94 -10.55 3.24 4.89
C ARG A 94 -11.98 2.98 5.35
N GLN A 95 -12.98 3.36 4.57
CA GLN A 95 -14.38 3.16 4.94
C GLN A 95 -14.79 1.69 4.89
N THR A 96 -14.26 0.93 3.92
CA THR A 96 -14.77 -0.42 3.62
C THR A 96 -13.90 -1.54 4.18
N LEU A 97 -12.58 -1.37 4.15
CA LEU A 97 -11.62 -2.44 4.46
C LEU A 97 -10.93 -2.27 5.82
N ILE A 98 -10.93 -1.08 6.44
CA ILE A 98 -10.21 -0.93 7.70
C ILE A 98 -10.75 -1.88 8.78
N ARG A 99 -9.82 -2.45 9.56
CA ARG A 99 -10.17 -3.27 10.71
C ARG A 99 -10.41 -2.38 11.93
N PRO A 100 -11.34 -2.73 12.83
CA PRO A 100 -11.73 -1.82 13.91
C PRO A 100 -10.75 -1.79 15.10
N TRP A 101 -9.72 -2.65 15.12
CA TRP A 101 -8.79 -2.79 16.25
C TRP A 101 -7.32 -2.48 15.90
N ASP A 102 -7.01 -2.22 14.63
CA ASP A 102 -5.66 -1.87 14.17
C ASP A 102 -5.74 -0.98 12.91
N GLN A 103 -4.59 -0.72 12.28
CA GLN A 103 -4.48 0.09 11.05
C GLN A 103 -4.35 -0.77 9.79
N LEU A 104 -4.60 -2.08 9.89
CA LEU A 104 -4.55 -2.99 8.76
C LEU A 104 -5.90 -3.07 8.07
N HIS A 105 -5.90 -3.60 6.85
CA HIS A 105 -7.08 -3.68 6.02
C HIS A 105 -7.48 -5.13 5.79
N ALA A 106 -8.77 -5.43 5.95
CA ALA A 106 -9.35 -6.69 5.55
C ALA A 106 -9.03 -6.97 4.08
N TRP A 107 -8.61 -8.19 3.79
CA TRP A 107 -8.04 -8.53 2.49
C TRP A 107 -9.05 -8.52 1.35
N ARG A 108 -10.36 -8.68 1.66
CA ARG A 108 -11.41 -8.87 0.65
C ARG A 108 -12.74 -8.23 1.04
N HIS A 109 -13.33 -7.53 0.07
CA HIS A 109 -14.72 -7.07 0.07
C HIS A 109 -15.52 -7.77 -1.03
N VAL A 110 -16.67 -8.33 -0.66
CA VAL A 110 -17.64 -8.94 -1.60
C VAL A 110 -18.86 -8.02 -1.71
N PRO A 111 -19.23 -7.53 -2.91
CA PRO A 111 -20.36 -6.62 -3.07
C PRO A 111 -21.68 -7.27 -2.61
N GLY A 112 -22.57 -6.48 -2.02
CA GLY A 112 -23.89 -6.95 -1.56
C GLY A 112 -23.87 -7.85 -0.32
N ARG A 113 -22.70 -8.17 0.25
CA ARG A 113 -22.57 -8.99 1.45
C ARG A 113 -22.39 -8.13 2.69
N ALA A 114 -23.26 -8.33 3.69
CA ALA A 114 -23.13 -7.75 5.02
C ALA A 114 -22.58 -8.77 6.04
N PRO A 115 -21.78 -8.36 7.05
CA PRO A 115 -21.15 -7.03 7.14
C PRO A 115 -20.13 -6.83 6.02
N GLN A 116 -19.85 -5.57 5.67
CA GLN A 116 -18.76 -5.25 4.74
C GLN A 116 -17.45 -5.83 5.28
N ALA A 117 -16.62 -6.39 4.38
CA ALA A 117 -15.37 -7.05 4.75
C ALA A 117 -15.56 -8.10 5.86
N ALA A 118 -16.50 -9.03 5.64
CA ALA A 118 -16.87 -10.07 6.61
C ALA A 118 -15.68 -10.94 7.05
N ASP A 119 -14.72 -11.18 6.14
CA ASP A 119 -13.45 -11.79 6.49
C ASP A 119 -12.46 -10.70 6.90
N ARG A 120 -12.12 -10.68 8.19
CA ARG A 120 -11.32 -9.62 8.81
C ARG A 120 -9.82 -9.90 8.78
N ASN A 121 -9.37 -11.00 8.17
CA ASN A 121 -7.95 -11.24 7.99
C ASN A 121 -7.36 -10.17 7.04
N ASN A 122 -6.11 -9.79 7.24
CA ASN A 122 -5.40 -8.91 6.31
C ASN A 122 -4.60 -9.71 5.28
N ALA A 123 -4.10 -9.02 4.27
CA ALA A 123 -3.05 -9.51 3.39
C ALA A 123 -1.90 -8.50 3.42
N THR A 124 -0.74 -8.96 3.90
CA THR A 124 0.40 -8.09 4.23
C THR A 124 0.93 -7.32 3.03
N ASP A 125 0.90 -7.90 1.84
CA ASP A 125 1.25 -7.24 0.59
C ASP A 125 0.36 -6.02 0.31
N GLY A 126 -0.96 -6.14 0.47
CA GLY A 126 -1.89 -5.02 0.35
C GLY A 126 -1.61 -3.89 1.35
N ASP A 127 -1.32 -4.24 2.61
CA ASP A 127 -0.95 -3.27 3.63
C ASP A 127 0.37 -2.56 3.29
N LEU A 128 1.37 -3.29 2.78
CA LEU A 128 2.66 -2.73 2.38
C LEU A 128 2.53 -1.76 1.19
N PHE A 129 1.72 -2.09 0.18
CA PHE A 129 1.49 -1.18 -0.95
C PHE A 129 0.75 0.08 -0.52
N LEU A 130 -0.28 -0.05 0.33
CA LEU A 130 -1.01 1.10 0.86
C LEU A 130 -0.08 2.00 1.69
N ALA A 131 0.74 1.42 2.58
CA ALA A 131 1.72 2.17 3.35
C ALA A 131 2.77 2.86 2.46
N ALA A 132 3.30 2.17 1.45
CA ALA A 132 4.25 2.74 0.50
C ALA A 132 3.64 3.92 -0.28
N ALA A 133 2.39 3.80 -0.73
CA ALA A 133 1.70 4.88 -1.43
C ALA A 133 1.50 6.11 -0.53
N LEU A 134 1.09 5.89 0.73
CA LEU A 134 0.93 6.97 1.71
C LEU A 134 2.27 7.66 2.04
N LEU A 135 3.36 6.93 2.21
CA LEU A 135 4.68 7.52 2.48
C LEU A 135 5.20 8.38 1.31
N ARG A 136 4.78 8.06 0.08
CA ARG A 136 5.18 8.80 -1.13
C ARG A 136 4.31 10.03 -1.37
N ALA A 137 3.05 9.98 -0.96
CA ALA A 137 2.10 11.06 -1.19
C ALA A 137 2.46 12.32 -0.37
N PRO A 138 2.68 13.49 -1.01
CA PRO A 138 2.96 14.73 -0.29
C PRO A 138 1.77 15.12 0.59
N GLY A 139 2.04 15.29 1.89
CA GLY A 139 1.04 15.67 2.89
C GLY A 139 0.17 14.53 3.42
N ALA A 140 0.45 13.26 3.10
CA ALA A 140 -0.27 12.12 3.69
C ALA A 140 0.11 11.84 5.16
N GLY A 141 1.17 12.48 5.66
CA GLY A 141 1.41 12.65 7.09
C GLY A 141 0.53 13.75 7.66
N GLY A 142 -0.77 13.47 7.82
CA GLY A 142 -1.73 14.45 8.34
C GLY A 142 -2.96 13.76 8.91
N THR A 143 -2.96 13.63 10.25
CA THR A 143 -4.05 13.22 11.16
C THR A 143 -4.65 11.83 10.92
N ALA A 144 -4.06 10.84 11.62
CA ALA A 144 -4.91 9.88 12.31
C ALA A 144 -5.72 10.66 13.35
N GLN A 145 -7.03 10.70 13.16
CA GLN A 145 -8.01 11.03 14.18
C GLN A 145 -9.06 9.92 14.18
#